data_AF-A0A9E0IS31-F1
#
_entry.id   AF-A0A9E0IS31-F1
#
_cell.length_a   1.000
_cell.length_b   1.000
_cell.length_c   1.000
_cell.angle_alpha   90.00
_cell.angle_beta   90.00
_cell.angle_gamma   90.00
#
_symmetry.space_group_name_H-M   'P 1'
#
loop_
_entity.id
_entity.type
_entity.pdbx_description
1 polymer ?
#
loop_
_entity_poly.entity_id
_entity_poly.type
_entity_poly.pdbx_seq_one_letter_code
_entity_poly.pdbx_strand_id
1 'polypeptide(L)'
;MSQAASRRLRRLVLGGAGLVVGWLVVLLVAGLVGRGCARDHLTARIGASLRATASIDEVDLGLVRGRAAAHGLRIRKDEGGHLRISIRRAEVALAPLGLVAFDRRPRMVELDGVALEASTLAVLAAPDRKGQPIHVGGLVARDVHLTFLPTALLPWLGRVEVAIERVEAGPTVLYSALSWVFSLRSLRARITVAAGVTLVLEVDRGKLRVSGGLIGATPVEVPLVLPRLDPKREMTQLVGVIKDLVTQLAIDRAGGWLKQQVWDRVRDVVDPSPAPAPDARP
;
A
#
# COMPACT_ATOMS: atom_id res chain seq x y z
N MET A 1 -4.68 -14.11 25.78
CA MET A 1 -4.68 -14.01 24.30
C MET A 1 -3.62 -13.00 23.90
N SER A 2 -2.63 -13.41 23.11
CA SER A 2 -1.22 -13.07 23.33
C SER A 2 -0.68 -11.88 22.53
N GLN A 3 0.28 -11.16 23.14
CA GLN A 3 1.16 -10.13 22.57
C GLN A 3 1.91 -10.56 21.28
N ALA A 4 1.79 -11.83 20.86
CA ALA A 4 2.31 -12.35 19.60
C ALA A 4 1.47 -11.92 18.39
N ALA A 5 0.17 -11.61 18.56
CA ALA A 5 -0.70 -11.14 17.48
C ALA A 5 -0.38 -9.68 17.07
N SER A 6 -0.06 -8.81 18.03
CA SER A 6 0.25 -7.39 17.78
C SER A 6 1.59 -7.16 17.07
N ARG A 7 2.57 -8.08 17.24
CA ARG A 7 3.88 -8.01 16.54
C ARG A 7 3.82 -8.49 15.09
N ARG A 8 2.83 -9.29 14.71
CA ARG A 8 2.63 -9.79 13.32
C ARG A 8 1.92 -8.76 12.44
N LEU A 9 1.01 -7.98 13.02
CA LEU A 9 0.32 -6.88 12.34
C LEU A 9 1.25 -5.70 12.01
N ARG A 10 2.29 -5.51 12.84
CA ARG A 10 3.30 -4.43 12.80
C ARG A 10 4.12 -4.35 11.50
N ARG A 11 4.16 -5.41 10.69
CA ARG A 11 5.05 -5.51 9.51
C ARG A 11 4.32 -5.45 8.17
N LEU A 12 3.00 -5.58 8.14
CA LEU A 12 2.17 -5.64 6.93
C LEU A 12 1.90 -4.30 6.24
N VAL A 13 2.41 -3.25 6.88
CA VAL A 13 1.86 -1.90 6.85
C VAL A 13 2.40 -1.05 5.71
N LEU A 14 3.63 -1.34 5.26
CA LEU A 14 4.36 -0.48 4.31
C LEU A 14 3.96 -0.67 2.84
N GLY A 15 3.24 -1.76 2.49
CA GLY A 15 2.78 -2.03 1.11
C GLY A 15 1.29 -1.77 0.86
N GLY A 16 0.53 -1.43 1.91
CA GLY A 16 -0.92 -1.64 1.98
C GLY A 16 -1.84 -0.60 1.36
N ALA A 17 -1.33 0.46 0.72
CA ALA A 17 -2.17 1.61 0.41
C ALA A 17 -2.34 1.94 -1.10
N GLY A 18 -1.33 1.78 -1.97
CA GLY A 18 -1.56 1.75 -3.45
C GLY A 18 -2.43 0.55 -3.90
N LEU A 19 -2.42 -0.44 -3.03
CA LEU A 19 -3.24 -1.60 -2.83
C LEU A 19 -4.75 -1.49 -3.05
N VAL A 20 -5.41 -0.76 -2.14
CA VAL A 20 -6.86 -0.70 -2.03
C VAL A 20 -7.37 -0.01 -3.29
N VAL A 21 -6.65 1.02 -3.72
CA VAL A 21 -6.85 1.78 -4.94
C VAL A 21 -6.88 0.89 -6.19
N GLY A 22 -5.87 0.05 -6.41
CA GLY A 22 -5.84 -0.83 -7.59
C GLY A 22 -6.96 -1.86 -7.60
N TRP A 23 -7.25 -2.46 -6.44
CA TRP A 23 -8.38 -3.38 -6.27
C TRP A 23 -9.73 -2.71 -6.55
N LEU A 24 -9.92 -1.46 -6.11
CA LEU A 24 -11.15 -0.70 -6.35
C LEU A 24 -11.37 -0.39 -7.82
N VAL A 25 -10.31 -0.08 -8.55
CA VAL A 25 -10.37 0.16 -9.99
C VAL A 25 -10.67 -1.11 -10.77
N VAL A 26 -10.16 -2.25 -10.30
CA VAL A 26 -10.50 -3.55 -10.88
C VAL A 26 -11.96 -3.92 -10.62
N LEU A 27 -12.47 -3.71 -9.40
CA LEU A 27 -13.89 -3.88 -9.08
C LEU A 27 -14.78 -2.93 -9.90
N LEU A 28 -14.30 -1.72 -10.14
CA LEU A 28 -14.96 -0.72 -11.00
C LEU A 28 -15.11 -1.25 -12.42
N VAL A 29 -14.09 -1.91 -12.96
CA VAL A 29 -14.17 -2.46 -14.33
C VAL A 29 -14.96 -3.75 -14.42
N ALA A 30 -14.88 -4.62 -13.42
CA ALA A 30 -15.77 -5.77 -13.32
C ALA A 30 -17.25 -5.36 -13.19
N GLY A 31 -17.54 -4.15 -12.67
CA GLY A 31 -18.87 -3.55 -12.67
C GLY A 31 -19.30 -2.95 -14.01
N LEU A 32 -18.40 -2.24 -14.70
CA LEU A 32 -18.64 -1.59 -16.00
C LEU A 32 -18.93 -2.60 -17.12
N VAL A 33 -18.19 -3.71 -17.16
CA VAL A 33 -18.37 -4.76 -18.17
C VAL A 33 -19.66 -5.56 -17.91
N GLY A 34 -20.27 -5.41 -16.73
CA GLY A 34 -21.42 -6.19 -16.30
C GLY A 34 -22.76 -5.74 -16.87
N ARG A 35 -23.12 -4.45 -16.78
CA ARG A 35 -24.41 -3.90 -17.21
C ARG A 35 -24.31 -2.38 -17.41
N GLY A 36 -24.86 -1.86 -18.50
CA GLY A 36 -24.81 -0.46 -18.96
C GLY A 36 -25.49 0.62 -18.08
N CYS A 37 -25.51 0.47 -16.76
CA CYS A 37 -25.92 1.49 -15.80
C CYS A 37 -24.75 1.76 -14.84
N ALA A 38 -23.77 2.50 -15.32
CA ALA A 38 -22.42 2.52 -14.78
C ALA A 38 -22.30 3.24 -13.43
N ARG A 39 -22.60 4.55 -13.34
CA ARG A 39 -22.13 5.36 -12.21
C ARG A 39 -22.70 4.96 -10.85
N ASP A 40 -24.02 4.85 -10.72
CA ASP A 40 -24.68 4.64 -9.43
C ASP A 40 -24.47 3.21 -8.91
N HIS A 41 -24.47 2.22 -9.81
CA HIS A 41 -24.22 0.83 -9.42
C HIS A 41 -22.76 0.60 -9.04
N LEU A 42 -21.81 1.25 -9.74
CA LEU A 42 -20.39 1.21 -9.38
C LEU A 42 -20.16 1.84 -8.01
N THR A 43 -20.76 3.00 -7.78
CA THR A 43 -20.67 3.72 -6.51
C THR A 43 -21.25 2.90 -5.37
N ALA A 44 -22.44 2.30 -5.57
CA ALA A 44 -23.08 1.43 -4.60
C ALA A 44 -22.27 0.16 -4.32
N ARG A 45 -21.66 -0.45 -5.34
CA ARG A 45 -20.86 -1.68 -5.19
C ARG A 45 -19.53 -1.41 -4.48
N ILE A 46 -18.85 -0.31 -4.84
CA ILE A 46 -17.64 0.14 -4.15
C ILE A 46 -17.98 0.45 -2.69
N GLY A 47 -19.05 1.22 -2.46
CA GLY A 47 -19.50 1.58 -1.12
C GLY A 47 -19.88 0.37 -0.28
N ALA A 48 -20.63 -0.59 -0.84
CA ALA A 48 -20.99 -1.83 -0.17
C ALA A 48 -19.78 -2.76 0.08
N SER A 49 -18.75 -2.71 -0.77
CA SER A 49 -17.54 -3.52 -0.60
C SER A 49 -16.65 -3.04 0.54
N LEU A 50 -16.57 -1.72 0.74
CA LEU A 50 -15.71 -1.10 1.75
C LEU A 50 -16.46 -0.66 3.01
N ARG A 51 -17.79 -0.74 3.02
CA ARG A 51 -18.66 -0.03 3.97
C ARG A 51 -18.24 1.46 4.02
N ALA A 52 -18.17 2.06 2.83
CA ALA A 52 -17.65 3.39 2.61
C ALA A 52 -18.62 4.17 1.73
N THR A 53 -18.52 5.50 1.75
CA THR A 53 -19.13 6.34 0.72
C THR A 53 -18.14 6.43 -0.44
N ALA A 54 -18.59 6.17 -1.65
CA ALA A 54 -17.80 6.36 -2.86
C ALA A 54 -18.45 7.44 -3.73
N SER A 55 -17.66 8.10 -4.56
CA SER A 55 -18.15 8.94 -5.65
C SER A 55 -17.18 8.85 -6.82
N ILE A 56 -17.71 8.94 -8.03
CA ILE A 56 -16.93 9.01 -9.27
C ILE A 56 -17.39 10.26 -10.00
N ASP A 57 -16.47 11.10 -10.45
CA ASP A 57 -16.80 12.36 -11.12
C ASP A 57 -17.25 12.08 -12.57
N GLU A 58 -16.46 11.31 -13.31
CA GLU A 58 -16.71 10.97 -14.73
C GLU A 58 -16.26 9.53 -15.05
N VAL A 59 -16.96 8.90 -16.00
CA VAL A 59 -16.61 7.57 -16.52
C VAL A 59 -16.61 7.63 -18.05
N ASP A 60 -15.50 7.24 -18.67
CA ASP A 60 -15.34 7.12 -20.11
C ASP A 60 -15.22 5.64 -20.50
N LEU A 61 -16.00 5.24 -21.50
CA LEU A 61 -16.06 3.88 -22.03
C LEU A 61 -15.74 3.89 -23.53
N GLY A 62 -14.46 3.72 -23.83
CA GLY A 62 -13.98 3.49 -25.19
C GLY A 62 -14.13 2.02 -25.57
N LEU A 63 -15.36 1.54 -25.77
CA LEU A 63 -15.62 0.13 -26.12
C LEU A 63 -14.84 -0.29 -27.38
N VAL A 64 -14.89 0.49 -28.47
CA VAL A 64 -14.15 0.17 -29.71
C VAL A 64 -12.64 0.00 -29.46
N ARG A 65 -12.08 0.72 -28.49
CA ARG A 65 -10.66 0.69 -28.14
C ARG A 65 -10.34 -0.29 -26.99
N GLY A 66 -11.34 -0.98 -26.44
CA GLY A 66 -11.19 -1.88 -25.30
C GLY A 66 -10.68 -1.16 -24.05
N ARG A 67 -11.11 0.08 -23.80
CA ARG A 67 -10.61 0.90 -22.69
C ARG A 67 -11.75 1.43 -21.85
N ALA A 68 -11.62 1.28 -20.53
CA ALA A 68 -12.50 1.90 -19.55
C ALA A 68 -11.68 2.84 -18.68
N ALA A 69 -12.15 4.07 -18.48
CA ALA A 69 -11.51 5.05 -17.62
C ALA A 69 -12.52 5.64 -16.62
N ALA A 70 -12.09 5.84 -15.39
CA ALA A 70 -12.81 6.58 -14.37
C ALA A 70 -11.92 7.72 -13.88
N HIS A 71 -12.54 8.90 -13.75
CA HIS A 71 -11.89 10.13 -13.33
C HIS A 71 -12.48 10.60 -12.00
N GLY A 72 -11.60 11.08 -11.11
CA GLY A 72 -12.01 11.65 -9.83
C GLY A 72 -12.69 10.65 -8.89
N LEU A 73 -12.23 9.39 -8.85
CA LEU A 73 -12.76 8.40 -7.92
C LEU A 73 -12.35 8.79 -6.49
N ARG A 74 -13.34 9.03 -5.63
CA ARG A 74 -13.15 9.36 -4.22
C ARG A 74 -13.88 8.36 -3.35
N ILE A 75 -13.22 7.87 -2.32
CA ILE A 75 -13.79 6.93 -1.36
C ILE A 75 -13.47 7.44 0.03
N ARG A 76 -14.49 7.43 0.89
CA ARG A 76 -14.41 7.88 2.26
C ARG A 76 -15.09 6.87 3.17
N LYS A 77 -14.36 6.42 4.19
CA LYS A 77 -14.87 5.57 5.26
C LYS A 77 -14.51 6.21 6.58
N ASP A 78 -15.52 6.39 7.44
CA ASP A 78 -15.36 6.96 8.77
C ASP A 78 -15.68 5.94 9.89
N GLU A 79 -16.35 4.83 9.55
CA GLU A 79 -16.67 3.77 10.52
C GLU A 79 -15.43 2.92 10.87
N GLY A 80 -15.06 2.89 12.15
CA GLY A 80 -13.90 2.13 12.65
C GLY A 80 -12.54 2.77 12.35
N GLY A 81 -12.54 4.02 11.91
CA GLY A 81 -11.36 4.83 11.58
C GLY A 81 -11.56 5.62 10.28
N HIS A 82 -10.71 6.62 10.03
CA HIS A 82 -10.77 7.44 8.83
C HIS A 82 -9.93 6.83 7.72
N LEU A 83 -10.55 6.55 6.58
CA LEU A 83 -9.88 6.20 5.33
C LEU A 83 -10.42 7.10 4.23
N ARG A 84 -9.53 7.87 3.61
CA ARG A 84 -9.80 8.67 2.44
C ARG A 84 -8.92 8.19 1.31
N ILE A 85 -9.54 7.89 0.18
CA ILE A 85 -8.85 7.51 -1.05
C ILE A 85 -9.34 8.46 -2.13
N SER A 86 -8.43 9.05 -2.89
CA SER A 86 -8.73 9.79 -4.10
C SER A 86 -7.82 9.33 -5.22
N ILE A 87 -8.39 9.10 -6.38
CA ILE A 87 -7.70 8.63 -7.57
C ILE A 87 -8.06 9.61 -8.68
N ARG A 88 -7.06 10.34 -9.17
CA ARG A 88 -7.26 11.29 -10.26
C ARG A 88 -7.75 10.58 -11.51
N ARG A 89 -7.07 9.50 -11.89
CA ARG A 89 -7.41 8.71 -13.06
C ARG A 89 -7.15 7.23 -12.82
N ALA A 90 -8.13 6.44 -13.17
CA ALA A 90 -8.11 5.00 -13.13
C ALA A 90 -8.46 4.49 -14.53
N GLU A 91 -7.57 3.75 -15.14
CA GLU A 91 -7.77 3.26 -16.50
C GLU A 91 -7.50 1.77 -16.57
N VAL A 92 -8.29 1.10 -17.39
CA VAL A 92 -8.16 -0.33 -17.58
C VAL A 92 -8.29 -0.69 -19.05
N ALA A 93 -7.28 -1.40 -19.52
CA ALA A 93 -7.29 -2.04 -20.82
C ALA A 93 -7.99 -3.39 -20.72
N LEU A 94 -9.00 -3.60 -21.54
CA LEU A 94 -9.76 -4.83 -21.70
C LEU A 94 -9.33 -5.54 -22.99
N ALA A 95 -9.32 -6.87 -22.98
CA ALA A 95 -9.07 -7.63 -24.20
C ALA A 95 -10.33 -7.61 -25.09
N PRO A 96 -10.25 -7.20 -26.37
CA PRO A 96 -11.37 -7.40 -27.29
C PRO A 96 -11.52 -8.90 -27.57
N LEU A 97 -12.73 -9.43 -27.42
CA LEU A 97 -13.13 -10.80 -27.77
C LEU A 97 -13.96 -10.85 -29.07
N GLY A 98 -14.11 -9.73 -29.77
CA GLY A 98 -14.89 -9.60 -31.02
C GLY A 98 -15.44 -8.18 -31.19
N LEU A 99 -16.40 -8.01 -32.11
CA LEU A 99 -16.95 -6.69 -32.47
C LEU A 99 -17.64 -5.95 -31.31
N VAL A 100 -18.14 -6.65 -30.28
CA VAL A 100 -18.89 -6.05 -29.14
C VAL A 100 -18.57 -6.72 -27.79
N ALA A 101 -17.70 -7.74 -27.77
CA ALA A 101 -17.42 -8.51 -26.55
C ALA A 101 -16.02 -8.16 -26.01
N PHE A 102 -15.91 -7.99 -24.68
CA PHE A 102 -14.65 -7.78 -23.99
C PHE A 102 -14.45 -8.85 -22.93
N ASP A 103 -13.19 -9.27 -22.74
CA ASP A 103 -12.84 -10.16 -21.64
C ASP A 103 -13.08 -9.43 -20.32
N ARG A 104 -13.62 -10.16 -19.34
CA ARG A 104 -13.81 -9.67 -17.97
C ARG A 104 -12.49 -9.54 -17.22
N ARG A 105 -11.39 -10.08 -17.78
CA ARG A 105 -10.05 -10.00 -17.23
C ARG A 105 -9.32 -8.77 -17.77
N PRO A 106 -9.05 -7.76 -16.95
CA PRO A 106 -8.26 -6.61 -17.39
C PRO A 106 -6.85 -7.03 -17.79
N ARG A 107 -6.40 -6.55 -18.95
CA ARG A 107 -5.02 -6.73 -19.45
C ARG A 107 -4.02 -5.88 -18.69
N MET A 108 -4.39 -4.64 -18.41
CA MET A 108 -3.56 -3.69 -17.68
C MET A 108 -4.46 -2.76 -16.89
N VAL A 109 -4.06 -2.44 -15.66
CA VAL A 109 -4.69 -1.43 -14.82
C VAL A 109 -3.68 -0.33 -14.60
N GLU A 110 -4.01 0.87 -15.06
CA GLU A 110 -3.19 2.06 -14.87
C GLU A 110 -3.86 3.02 -13.89
N LEU A 111 -3.12 3.41 -12.86
CA LEU A 111 -3.56 4.31 -11.81
C LEU A 111 -2.66 5.54 -11.80
N ASP A 112 -3.27 6.70 -11.71
CA ASP A 112 -2.56 7.96 -11.77
C ASP A 112 -3.14 8.95 -10.75
N GLY A 113 -2.26 9.65 -10.03
CA GLY A 113 -2.60 10.61 -9.00
C GLY A 113 -3.40 9.96 -7.86
N VAL A 114 -2.83 8.95 -7.23
CA VAL A 114 -3.46 8.23 -6.12
C VAL A 114 -3.07 8.90 -4.81
N ALA A 115 -4.03 9.39 -4.03
CA ALA A 115 -3.80 9.80 -2.66
C ALA A 115 -4.62 8.94 -1.72
N LEU A 116 -3.96 8.40 -0.69
CA LEU A 116 -4.59 7.62 0.36
C LEU A 116 -4.17 8.15 1.72
N GLU A 117 -5.16 8.47 2.54
CA GLU A 117 -4.98 8.87 3.93
C GLU A 117 -5.72 7.86 4.81
N ALA A 118 -5.01 7.24 5.74
CA ALA A 118 -5.60 6.29 6.68
C ALA A 118 -5.19 6.61 8.11
N SER A 119 -6.18 6.74 9.01
CA SER A 119 -5.95 6.97 10.43
C SER A 119 -5.40 5.74 11.13
N THR A 120 -5.71 4.54 10.63
CA THR A 120 -5.05 3.29 11.03
C THR A 120 -5.05 2.32 9.85
N LEU A 121 -4.12 1.37 9.86
CA LEU A 121 -4.04 0.38 8.78
C LEU A 121 -5.04 -0.75 8.95
N ALA A 122 -5.65 -0.88 10.13
CA ALA A 122 -6.78 -1.76 10.34
C ALA A 122 -7.97 -1.35 9.46
N VAL A 123 -8.09 -0.07 9.10
CA VAL A 123 -9.12 0.42 8.17
C VAL A 123 -8.89 -0.10 6.74
N LEU A 124 -7.65 -0.44 6.38
CA LEU A 124 -7.27 -1.00 5.08
C LEU A 124 -7.45 -2.52 5.01
N ALA A 125 -7.55 -3.21 6.14
CA ALA A 125 -7.87 -4.63 6.16
C ALA A 125 -9.33 -4.80 5.68
N ALA A 126 -9.49 -5.21 4.42
CA ALA A 126 -10.80 -5.51 3.87
C ALA A 126 -11.43 -6.67 4.67
N PRO A 127 -12.74 -6.61 4.95
CA PRO A 127 -13.41 -7.70 5.64
C PRO A 127 -13.26 -9.01 4.85
N ASP A 128 -13.10 -10.11 5.59
CA ASP A 128 -12.95 -11.46 5.07
C ASP A 128 -14.17 -11.78 4.19
N ARG A 129 -14.00 -11.77 2.86
CA ARG A 129 -15.07 -12.07 1.92
C ARG A 129 -14.58 -13.03 0.87
N LYS A 130 -15.42 -14.05 0.62
CA LYS A 130 -15.39 -15.03 -0.46
C LYS A 130 -15.59 -14.38 -1.84
N GLY A 131 -14.87 -13.29 -2.14
CA GLY A 131 -14.89 -12.66 -3.46
C GLY A 131 -14.24 -13.56 -4.49
N GLN A 132 -14.77 -13.58 -5.71
CA GLN A 132 -14.08 -14.25 -6.81
C GLN A 132 -12.74 -13.55 -7.06
N PRO A 133 -11.64 -14.30 -7.18
CA PRO A 133 -10.34 -13.72 -7.48
C PRO A 133 -10.37 -12.98 -8.82
N ILE A 134 -9.65 -11.87 -8.90
CA ILE A 134 -9.63 -11.07 -10.13
C ILE A 134 -8.27 -11.19 -10.80
N HIS A 135 -8.29 -11.71 -12.02
CA HIS A 135 -7.08 -11.84 -12.83
C HIS A 135 -6.78 -10.51 -13.50
N VAL A 136 -5.55 -10.02 -13.34
CA VAL A 136 -5.08 -8.78 -13.94
C VAL A 136 -3.77 -9.07 -14.67
N GLY A 137 -3.65 -8.67 -15.94
CA GLY A 137 -2.44 -8.89 -16.74
C GLY A 137 -1.25 -8.01 -16.33
N GLY A 138 -1.51 -6.90 -15.63
CA GLY A 138 -0.50 -6.05 -15.01
C GLY A 138 -1.13 -4.85 -14.30
N LEU A 139 -0.35 -4.24 -13.41
CA LEU A 139 -0.75 -3.03 -12.69
C LEU A 139 0.39 -2.01 -12.75
N VAL A 140 0.08 -0.79 -13.16
CA VAL A 140 0.97 0.35 -13.10
C VAL A 140 0.29 1.42 -12.26
N ALA A 141 0.98 1.95 -11.25
CA ALA A 141 0.51 3.13 -10.54
C ALA A 141 1.59 4.20 -10.52
N ARG A 142 1.17 5.46 -10.71
CA ARG A 142 2.02 6.65 -10.75
C ARG A 142 1.49 7.71 -9.79
N ASP A 143 2.39 8.53 -9.27
CA ASP A 143 2.07 9.64 -8.37
C ASP A 143 1.19 9.17 -7.20
N VAL A 144 1.64 8.13 -6.50
CA VAL A 144 0.90 7.53 -5.38
C VAL A 144 1.41 8.11 -4.06
N HIS A 145 0.56 8.82 -3.33
CA HIS A 145 0.85 9.39 -2.03
C HIS A 145 0.04 8.67 -0.96
N LEU A 146 0.73 8.09 0.01
CA LEU A 146 0.13 7.34 1.10
C LEU A 146 0.52 8.03 2.40
N THR A 147 -0.48 8.50 3.14
CA THR A 147 -0.28 9.07 4.47
C THR A 147 -0.96 8.18 5.49
N PHE A 148 -0.22 7.78 6.51
CA PHE A 148 -0.77 7.03 7.62
C PHE A 148 -0.31 7.57 8.96
N LEU A 149 -1.25 7.57 9.90
CA LEU A 149 -1.04 7.95 11.29
C LEU A 149 -1.00 6.65 12.10
N PRO A 150 0.17 6.09 12.44
CA PRO A 150 0.29 4.88 13.24
C PRO A 150 -0.01 5.15 14.73
N THR A 151 -1.14 5.79 15.05
CA THR A 151 -1.49 6.29 16.38
C THR A 151 -1.66 5.21 17.44
N ALA A 152 -1.89 3.95 17.06
CA ALA A 152 -2.09 2.85 18.02
C ALA A 152 -0.89 1.89 18.19
N LEU A 153 0.08 1.87 17.27
CA LEU A 153 1.05 0.76 17.16
C LEU A 153 2.50 1.20 17.24
N LEU A 154 2.84 2.40 16.75
CA LEU A 154 4.18 2.99 16.82
C LEU A 154 4.03 4.49 17.07
N PRO A 155 3.57 4.90 18.27
CA PRO A 155 3.31 6.31 18.58
C PRO A 155 4.56 7.20 18.35
N TRP A 156 5.75 6.61 18.44
CA TRP A 156 7.04 7.28 18.21
C TRP A 156 7.39 7.51 16.73
N LEU A 157 6.79 6.79 15.78
CA LEU A 157 7.05 7.01 14.34
C LEU A 157 6.31 8.21 13.76
N GLY A 158 5.36 8.78 14.52
CA GLY A 158 4.49 9.86 14.07
C GLY A 158 3.88 9.60 12.68
N ARG A 159 3.58 10.66 11.93
CA ARG A 159 3.05 10.55 10.56
C ARG A 159 4.09 9.90 9.65
N VAL A 160 3.67 8.88 8.91
CA VAL A 160 4.48 8.29 7.85
C VAL A 160 3.86 8.62 6.51
N GLU A 161 4.69 9.13 5.62
CA GLU A 161 4.33 9.48 4.26
C GLU A 161 5.12 8.61 3.30
N VAL A 162 4.43 7.97 2.36
CA VAL A 162 5.04 7.18 1.30
C VAL A 162 4.63 7.79 -0.02
N ALA A 163 5.57 8.39 -0.73
CA ALA A 163 5.39 8.90 -2.08
C ALA A 163 6.01 7.89 -3.06
N ILE A 164 5.17 7.15 -3.79
CA ILE A 164 5.59 6.23 -4.84
C ILE A 164 5.48 6.97 -6.17
N GLU A 165 6.62 7.24 -6.80
CA GLU A 165 6.69 7.86 -8.12
C GLU A 165 6.09 6.92 -9.17
N ARG A 166 6.50 5.65 -9.12
CA ARG A 166 6.00 4.60 -10.00
C ARG A 166 6.11 3.24 -9.35
N VAL A 167 5.09 2.42 -9.57
CA VAL A 167 5.11 0.99 -9.29
C VAL A 167 4.57 0.23 -10.49
N GLU A 168 5.20 -0.91 -10.78
CA GLU A 168 4.79 -1.82 -11.84
C GLU A 168 4.77 -3.24 -11.30
N ALA A 169 3.63 -3.90 -11.47
CA ALA A 169 3.42 -5.29 -11.15
C ALA A 169 3.02 -6.06 -12.41
N GLY A 170 3.56 -7.26 -12.55
CA GLY A 170 3.23 -8.18 -13.65
C GLY A 170 1.85 -8.82 -13.51
N PRO A 171 1.58 -9.85 -14.34
CA PRO A 171 0.35 -10.62 -14.25
C PRO A 171 0.17 -11.20 -12.86
N THR A 172 -1.01 -10.99 -12.27
CA THR A 172 -1.33 -11.45 -10.92
C THR A 172 -2.81 -11.78 -10.78
N VAL A 173 -3.11 -12.47 -9.70
CA VAL A 173 -4.47 -12.74 -9.28
C VAL A 173 -4.70 -12.00 -7.99
N LEU A 174 -5.58 -11.01 -8.03
CA LEU A 174 -5.97 -10.23 -6.87
C LEU A 174 -6.97 -11.03 -6.04
N TYR A 175 -6.48 -11.63 -4.95
CA TYR A 175 -7.29 -12.23 -3.89
C TYR A 175 -7.57 -11.23 -2.78
N SER A 176 -6.56 -10.39 -2.53
CA SER A 176 -6.71 -9.16 -1.80
C SER A 176 -6.08 -8.05 -2.61
N ALA A 177 -6.16 -6.87 -2.04
CA ALA A 177 -5.50 -5.72 -2.58
C ALA A 177 -3.94 -5.91 -2.56
N LEU A 178 -3.34 -6.78 -1.71
CA LEU A 178 -1.87 -7.04 -1.57
C LEU A 178 -1.27 -7.96 -2.60
N SER A 179 -2.11 -8.60 -3.41
CA SER A 179 -1.66 -9.68 -4.25
C SER A 179 -0.70 -9.21 -5.35
N TRP A 180 -0.75 -7.93 -5.75
CA TRP A 180 0.19 -7.36 -6.73
C TRP A 180 1.62 -7.27 -6.22
N VAL A 181 1.84 -7.20 -4.90
CA VAL A 181 3.20 -7.11 -4.32
C VAL A 181 4.00 -8.36 -4.65
N PHE A 182 3.36 -9.53 -4.74
CA PHE A 182 3.99 -10.80 -5.11
C PHE A 182 4.34 -10.91 -6.59
N SER A 183 3.87 -9.96 -7.40
CA SER A 183 4.17 -9.79 -8.82
C SER A 183 4.94 -8.50 -9.10
N LEU A 184 5.48 -7.85 -8.07
CA LEU A 184 6.20 -6.59 -8.19
C LEU A 184 7.41 -6.74 -9.13
N ARG A 185 7.47 -5.89 -10.15
CA ARG A 185 8.57 -5.82 -11.11
C ARG A 185 9.48 -4.64 -10.84
N SER A 186 8.87 -3.47 -10.65
CA SER A 186 9.59 -2.26 -10.31
C SER A 186 8.84 -1.43 -9.29
N LEU A 187 9.58 -0.73 -8.44
CA LEU A 187 9.05 0.22 -7.46
C LEU A 187 10.04 1.36 -7.34
N ARG A 188 9.55 2.59 -7.30
CA ARG A 188 10.33 3.74 -6.86
C ARG A 188 9.50 4.52 -5.86
N ALA A 189 9.92 4.48 -4.61
CA ALA A 189 9.19 5.07 -3.51
C ALA A 189 10.12 5.85 -2.58
N ARG A 190 9.59 6.95 -2.05
CA ARG A 190 10.19 7.74 -0.98
C ARG A 190 9.33 7.58 0.26
N ILE A 191 9.95 7.21 1.37
CA ILE A 191 9.30 7.10 2.66
C ILE A 191 9.86 8.17 3.57
N THR A 192 8.98 9.02 4.09
CA THR A 192 9.28 9.99 5.13
C THR A 192 8.62 9.53 6.42
N VAL A 193 9.40 9.40 7.49
CA VAL A 193 8.90 9.10 8.83
C VAL A 193 9.07 10.32 9.73
N ALA A 194 8.39 10.35 10.89
CA ALA A 194 8.60 11.44 11.85
C ALA A 194 10.08 11.53 12.26
N ALA A 195 10.52 12.76 12.53
CA ALA A 195 11.93 13.19 12.65
C ALA A 195 12.65 13.52 11.33
N GLY A 196 11.92 13.70 10.21
CA GLY A 196 12.49 14.20 8.95
C GLY A 196 13.39 13.20 8.22
N VAL A 197 13.35 11.94 8.64
CA VAL A 197 14.09 10.85 8.02
C VAL A 197 13.43 10.48 6.71
N THR A 198 14.20 10.56 5.63
CA THR A 198 13.78 10.13 4.30
C THR A 198 14.56 8.90 3.85
N LEU A 199 13.83 7.87 3.43
CA LEU A 199 14.33 6.67 2.78
C LEU A 199 13.84 6.64 1.34
N VAL A 200 14.70 6.27 0.41
CA VAL A 200 14.37 6.00 -0.98
C VAL A 200 14.51 4.50 -1.20
N LEU A 201 13.41 3.89 -1.64
CA LEU A 201 13.27 2.48 -1.95
C LEU A 201 13.13 2.33 -3.46
N GLU A 202 13.99 1.53 -4.05
CA GLU A 202 13.92 1.18 -5.45
C GLU A 202 13.94 -0.33 -5.59
N VAL A 203 12.97 -0.88 -6.29
CA VAL A 203 12.96 -2.28 -6.71
C VAL A 203 13.18 -2.30 -8.21
N ASP A 204 14.20 -3.03 -8.65
CA ASP A 204 14.42 -3.34 -10.06
C ASP A 204 15.09 -4.72 -10.18
N ARG A 205 14.71 -5.48 -11.21
CA ARG A 205 15.28 -6.82 -11.52
C ARG A 205 15.40 -7.77 -10.31
N GLY A 206 14.41 -7.74 -9.41
CA GLY A 206 14.40 -8.60 -8.22
C GLY A 206 15.42 -8.20 -7.14
N LYS A 207 15.93 -6.97 -7.17
CA LYS A 207 16.76 -6.39 -6.10
C LYS A 207 16.02 -5.22 -5.47
N LEU A 208 16.11 -5.10 -4.15
CA LEU A 208 15.68 -3.94 -3.40
C LEU A 208 16.92 -3.10 -3.08
N ARG A 209 16.94 -1.87 -3.58
CA ARG A 209 17.90 -0.84 -3.23
C ARG A 209 17.28 0.12 -2.24
N VAL A 210 17.95 0.35 -1.12
CA VAL A 210 17.53 1.31 -0.09
C VAL A 210 18.63 2.35 0.08
N SER A 211 18.27 3.62 0.00
CA SER A 211 19.17 4.75 0.20
C SER A 211 18.48 5.84 1.02
N GLY A 212 19.23 6.82 1.54
CA GLY A 212 18.66 7.95 2.27
C GLY A 212 19.41 8.28 3.56
N GLY A 213 18.93 9.31 4.26
CA GLY A 213 19.70 10.00 5.31
C GLY A 213 20.20 9.12 6.46
N LEU A 214 19.55 7.98 6.72
CA LEU A 214 19.97 7.03 7.76
C LEU A 214 20.89 5.90 7.28
N ILE A 215 20.97 5.67 5.97
CA ILE A 215 21.76 4.57 5.38
C ILE A 215 23.15 5.08 4.91
N GLY A 216 23.34 6.40 4.92
CA GLY A 216 24.54 7.06 4.44
C GLY A 216 24.53 7.25 2.92
N ALA A 217 25.66 7.68 2.37
CA ALA A 217 25.79 7.96 0.94
C ALA A 217 25.80 6.71 0.05
N THR A 218 26.09 5.53 0.62
CA THR A 218 26.16 4.26 -0.12
C THR A 218 24.81 3.53 -0.04
N PRO A 219 24.10 3.33 -1.17
CA PRO A 219 22.89 2.53 -1.20
C PRO A 219 23.16 1.09 -0.75
N VAL A 220 22.23 0.51 0.00
CA VAL A 220 22.26 -0.92 0.36
C VAL A 220 21.38 -1.67 -0.62
N GLU A 221 21.93 -2.71 -1.25
CA GLU A 221 21.21 -3.57 -2.18
C GLU A 221 21.03 -4.95 -1.59
N VAL A 222 19.79 -5.43 -1.59
CA VAL A 222 19.39 -6.71 -1.04
C VAL A 222 18.59 -7.48 -2.08
N PRO A 223 18.82 -8.78 -2.28
CA PRO A 223 18.00 -9.60 -3.17
C PRO A 223 16.55 -9.66 -2.65
N LEU A 224 15.59 -9.30 -3.50
CA LEU A 224 14.17 -9.40 -3.19
C LEU A 224 13.61 -10.71 -3.76
N VAL A 225 13.44 -11.70 -2.90
CA VAL A 225 12.80 -12.97 -3.25
C VAL A 225 11.35 -12.93 -2.82
N LEU A 226 10.45 -12.77 -3.79
CA LEU A 226 9.01 -12.82 -3.55
C LEU A 226 8.51 -14.27 -3.65
N PRO A 227 7.82 -14.80 -2.63
CA PRO A 227 7.25 -16.13 -2.71
C PRO A 227 6.07 -16.14 -3.70
N ARG A 228 5.73 -17.34 -4.19
CA ARG A 228 4.48 -17.53 -4.92
C ARG A 228 3.31 -17.25 -3.98
N LEU A 229 2.38 -16.42 -4.43
CA LEU A 229 1.19 -16.04 -3.68
C LEU A 229 0.34 -17.27 -3.31
N ASP A 230 0.17 -17.51 -2.02
CA ASP A 230 -0.82 -18.42 -1.45
C ASP A 230 -1.96 -17.58 -0.85
N PRO A 231 -3.18 -17.60 -1.43
CA PRO A 231 -4.30 -16.77 -0.99
C PRO A 231 -4.64 -16.94 0.49
N LYS A 232 -4.50 -18.16 1.03
CA LYS A 232 -4.83 -18.44 2.44
C LYS A 232 -3.78 -17.90 3.40
N ARG A 233 -2.58 -17.63 2.89
CA ARG A 233 -1.42 -17.19 3.67
C ARG A 233 -0.84 -15.88 3.19
N GLU A 234 -1.51 -15.17 2.29
CA GLU A 234 -1.03 -13.94 1.64
C GLU A 234 -0.43 -12.96 2.65
N MET A 235 -1.19 -12.67 3.70
CA MET A 235 -0.76 -11.79 4.77
C MET A 235 0.47 -12.35 5.52
N THR A 236 0.48 -13.65 5.82
CA THR A 236 1.62 -14.29 6.49
C THR A 236 2.87 -14.30 5.62
N GLN A 237 2.73 -14.51 4.31
CA GLN A 237 3.82 -14.47 3.33
C GLN A 237 4.39 -13.06 3.20
N LEU A 238 3.52 -12.04 3.13
CA LEU A 238 3.97 -10.65 3.06
C LEU A 238 4.73 -10.25 4.32
N VAL A 239 4.23 -10.65 5.50
CA VAL A 239 5.00 -10.49 6.75
C VAL A 239 6.38 -11.13 6.59
N GLY A 240 6.44 -12.38 6.12
CA GLY A 240 7.68 -13.13 5.90
C GLY A 240 8.69 -12.35 5.07
N VAL A 241 8.29 -11.93 3.85
CA VAL A 241 9.13 -11.11 2.96
C VAL A 241 9.68 -9.88 3.69
N ILE A 242 8.83 -9.16 4.41
CA ILE A 242 9.24 -7.95 5.12
C ILE A 242 10.20 -8.28 6.28
N LYS A 243 10.00 -9.40 6.99
CA LYS A 243 10.96 -9.85 8.01
C LYS A 243 12.31 -10.16 7.39
N ASP A 244 12.32 -10.87 6.26
CA ASP A 244 13.54 -11.32 5.60
C ASP A 244 14.32 -10.12 5.07
N LEU A 245 13.63 -9.14 4.46
CA LEU A 245 14.23 -7.88 4.03
C LEU A 245 14.83 -7.09 5.20
N VAL A 246 14.10 -6.92 6.30
CA VAL A 246 14.63 -6.23 7.49
C VAL A 246 15.83 -6.98 8.07
N THR A 247 15.78 -8.31 8.07
CA THR A 247 16.88 -9.14 8.60
C THR A 247 18.11 -9.02 7.72
N GLN A 248 17.97 -9.06 6.40
CA GLN A 248 19.06 -8.87 5.45
C GLN A 248 19.65 -7.45 5.55
N LEU A 249 18.81 -6.41 5.62
CA LEU A 249 19.26 -5.03 5.85
C LEU A 249 19.98 -4.86 7.21
N ALA A 250 19.55 -5.58 8.25
CA ALA A 250 20.20 -5.59 9.55
C ALA A 250 21.55 -6.32 9.52
N ILE A 251 21.65 -7.42 8.79
CA ILE A 251 22.89 -8.20 8.62
C ILE A 251 23.92 -7.40 7.80
N ASP A 252 23.48 -6.74 6.72
CA ASP A 252 24.39 -6.08 5.77
C ASP A 252 24.95 -4.74 6.25
N ARG A 253 24.31 -4.05 7.22
CA ARG A 253 24.88 -2.82 7.82
C ARG A 253 24.20 -2.27 9.08
N ALA A 254 22.94 -2.63 9.38
CA ALA A 254 22.16 -1.90 10.39
C ALA A 254 22.10 -2.53 11.81
N GLY A 255 22.65 -3.74 12.00
CA GLY A 255 22.50 -4.51 13.25
C GLY A 255 23.09 -3.86 14.50
N GLY A 256 24.16 -3.06 14.36
CA GLY A 256 24.74 -2.29 15.46
C GLY A 256 24.02 -0.96 15.70
N TRP A 257 23.77 -0.21 14.62
CA TRP A 257 23.32 1.18 14.70
C TRP A 257 21.81 1.33 15.00
N LEU A 258 20.95 0.52 14.37
CA LEU A 258 19.50 0.57 14.58
C LEU A 258 19.13 0.11 16.00
N LYS A 259 19.97 -0.76 16.57
CA LYS A 259 19.82 -1.27 17.94
C LYS A 259 20.25 -0.21 18.97
N GLN A 260 21.31 0.56 18.69
CA GLN A 260 21.78 1.66 19.54
C GLN A 260 20.82 2.85 19.56
N GLN A 261 20.42 3.41 18.41
CA GLN A 261 19.57 4.60 18.44
C GLN A 261 18.13 4.34 18.91
N VAL A 262 17.58 3.15 18.62
CA VAL A 262 16.28 2.76 19.16
C VAL A 262 16.38 2.51 20.67
N TRP A 263 17.49 1.95 21.17
CA TRP A 263 17.69 1.83 22.62
C TRP A 263 17.94 3.16 23.31
N ASP A 264 18.72 4.07 22.73
CA ASP A 264 19.02 5.36 23.35
C ASP A 264 17.77 6.24 23.45
N ARG A 265 16.94 6.29 22.40
CA ARG A 265 15.66 7.02 22.48
C ARG A 265 14.58 6.31 23.30
N VAL A 266 14.61 4.98 23.41
CA VAL A 266 13.72 4.25 24.34
C VAL A 266 14.17 4.48 25.78
N ARG A 267 15.48 4.57 26.04
CA ARG A 267 16.05 4.92 27.35
C ARG A 267 15.61 6.33 27.77
N ASP A 268 15.68 7.31 26.89
CA ASP A 268 15.24 8.68 27.17
C ASP A 268 13.73 8.81 27.50
N VAL A 269 12.91 7.87 27.02
CA VAL A 269 11.45 7.84 27.27
C VAL A 269 11.08 6.98 28.49
N VAL A 270 11.88 5.96 28.81
CA VAL A 270 11.63 5.02 29.91
C VAL A 270 12.28 5.47 31.22
N ASP A 271 13.37 6.23 31.15
CA ASP A 271 14.10 6.74 32.30
C ASP A 271 14.40 8.23 32.09
N PRO A 272 13.39 9.12 32.21
CA PRO A 272 13.63 10.56 32.13
C PRO A 272 14.52 10.91 33.33
N SER A 273 15.81 11.09 33.06
CA SER A 273 16.78 11.48 34.08
C SER A 273 16.20 12.66 34.87
N PRO A 274 16.07 12.57 36.21
CA PRO A 274 15.47 13.63 36.99
C PRO A 274 16.24 14.91 36.73
N ALA A 275 15.52 15.97 36.33
CA ALA A 275 16.10 17.28 36.12
C ALA A 275 16.99 17.62 37.32
N PRO A 276 18.23 18.11 37.12
CA PRO A 276 19.09 18.48 38.22
C PRO A 276 18.34 19.45 39.10
N ALA A 277 18.25 19.11 40.40
CA ALA A 277 17.55 19.94 41.37
C ALA A 277 18.07 21.37 41.27
N PRO A 278 17.19 22.39 41.27
CA PRO A 278 17.63 23.77 41.21
C PRO A 278 18.59 24.02 42.37
N ASP A 279 19.80 24.44 42.03
CA ASP A 279 20.83 24.87 42.97
C ASP A 279 20.20 25.85 43.97
N ALA A 280 19.93 25.37 45.18
CA ALA A 280 19.61 26.22 46.31
C ALA A 280 20.91 26.92 46.71
N ARG A 281 21.18 28.07 46.08
CA ARG A 281 22.20 28.99 46.57
C ARG A 281 21.59 29.82 47.71
N PRO A 282 22.33 30.02 48.81
CA PRO A 282 21.89 30.75 49.99
C PRO A 282 21.69 32.24 49.72
#